data_AF-A0A2M7QWJ9-F1
#
_entry.id   AF-A0A2M7QWJ9-F1
#
_cell.length_a   1.000
_cell.length_b   1.000
_cell.length_c   1.000
_cell.angle_alpha   90.00
_cell.angle_beta   90.00
_cell.angle_gamma   90.00
#
_symmetry.space_group_name_H-M   'P 1'
#
loop_
_entity.id
_entity.type
_entity.pdbx_description
1 polymer ?
#
loop_
_entity_poly.entity_id
_entity_poly.type
_entity_poly.pdbx_seq_one_letter_code
_entity_poly.pdbx_strand_id
1 'polypeptide(L)'
;MSRPRSIPWDGQIRAVFSLLWTLLNAPILDQKFDIFLSYILKNMNQPLHTEILSDSQLELTQLVGSFKDNYYLVGGTALALQIGHRRSIDFDLFSNEEISTSQILKQVKSVAEIERVLVDSTIELTIMVNGVKLTWYAFGFKLLPAVDGTFCRMPDPVTIGAMKLYALGRRAKWKDYVDLYFLLKEFDFTKLATKAEEIFGTAFEEKLARIQLSYFEDINYQEEIDFMPGFSVEDEEVKKYLTSIALG
;
A
#
# COMPACT_ATOMS: atom_id res chain seq x y z
N MET A 1 23.55 17.73 -33.76
CA MET A 1 22.76 17.78 -32.51
C MET A 1 21.46 17.02 -32.73
N SER A 2 21.34 15.85 -32.11
CA SER A 2 20.22 14.92 -32.25
C SER A 2 18.99 15.39 -31.47
N ARG A 3 17.80 15.33 -32.10
CA ARG A 3 16.51 15.59 -31.44
C ARG A 3 16.27 14.56 -30.32
N PRO A 4 15.70 14.95 -29.15
CA PRO A 4 15.27 13.97 -28.16
C PRO A 4 14.13 13.13 -28.73
N ARG A 5 14.16 11.82 -28.49
CA ARG A 5 13.06 10.90 -28.81
C ARG A 5 11.85 11.26 -27.95
N SER A 6 10.68 11.37 -28.57
CA SER A 6 9.40 11.57 -27.89
C SER A 6 9.06 10.34 -27.04
N ILE A 7 8.89 10.55 -25.74
CA ILE A 7 8.30 9.56 -24.82
C ILE A 7 6.79 9.46 -25.15
N PRO A 8 6.22 8.28 -25.38
CA PRO A 8 4.79 8.13 -25.61
C PRO A 8 4.05 8.37 -24.28
N TRP A 9 3.37 9.51 -24.17
CA TRP A 9 2.49 9.80 -23.05
C TRP A 9 1.16 9.06 -23.22
N ASP A 10 0.67 8.45 -22.15
CA ASP A 10 -0.66 7.84 -22.05
C ASP A 10 -1.77 8.85 -22.43
N GLY A 11 -2.80 8.37 -23.13
CA GLY A 11 -3.90 9.17 -23.66
C GLY A 11 -4.69 9.90 -22.59
N GLN A 12 -4.78 9.33 -21.38
CA GLN A 12 -5.42 9.97 -20.23
C GLN A 12 -4.63 11.19 -19.73
N ILE A 13 -3.29 11.09 -19.70
CA ILE A 13 -2.41 12.18 -19.28
C ILE A 13 -2.53 13.37 -20.25
N ARG A 14 -2.59 13.11 -21.56
CA ARG A 14 -2.79 14.17 -22.57
C ARG A 14 -4.13 14.90 -22.40
N ALA A 15 -5.20 14.18 -22.08
CA ALA A 15 -6.51 14.78 -21.85
C ALA A 15 -6.50 15.70 -20.63
N VAL A 16 -5.86 15.27 -19.53
CA VAL A 16 -5.71 16.05 -18.29
C VAL A 16 -4.89 17.32 -18.53
N PHE A 17 -3.74 17.23 -19.21
CA PHE A 17 -2.92 18.40 -19.54
C PHE A 17 -3.61 19.37 -20.51
N SER A 18 -4.36 18.86 -21.50
CA SER A 18 -5.15 19.70 -22.42
C SER A 18 -6.27 20.44 -21.69
N LEU A 19 -6.92 19.78 -20.72
CA LEU A 19 -7.96 20.40 -19.90
C LEU A 19 -7.37 21.46 -18.96
N LEU A 20 -6.25 21.14 -18.29
CA LEU A 20 -5.48 22.07 -17.45
C LEU A 20 -5.01 23.30 -18.23
N TRP A 21 -4.45 23.12 -19.43
CA TRP A 21 -3.99 24.21 -20.28
C TRP A 21 -5.15 25.12 -20.73
N THR A 22 -6.31 24.54 -21.03
CA THR A 22 -7.50 25.30 -21.42
C THR A 22 -8.06 26.10 -20.24
N LEU A 23 -8.02 25.53 -19.03
CA LEU A 23 -8.52 26.15 -17.81
C LEU A 23 -7.59 27.25 -17.26
N LEU A 24 -6.26 27.06 -17.35
CA LEU A 24 -5.25 28.05 -16.95
C LEU A 24 -5.26 29.34 -17.80
N ASN A 25 -5.81 29.27 -19.02
CA ASN A 25 -5.90 30.40 -19.95
C ASN A 25 -7.32 31.00 -20.03
N ALA A 26 -8.25 30.56 -19.18
CA ALA A 26 -9.60 31.11 -19.14
C ALA A 26 -9.62 32.42 -18.31
N PRO A 27 -10.31 33.51 -18.74
CA PRO A 27 -10.10 34.86 -18.18
C PRO A 27 -10.65 35.10 -16.76
N ILE A 28 -11.22 34.10 -16.09
CA ILE A 28 -11.79 34.25 -14.75
C ILE A 28 -11.56 32.94 -13.98
N LEU A 29 -10.51 32.91 -13.17
CA LEU A 29 -10.18 31.81 -12.26
C LEU A 29 -10.63 32.22 -10.85
N ASP A 30 -11.83 31.79 -10.48
CA ASP A 30 -12.45 32.03 -9.17
C ASP A 30 -11.91 31.03 -8.12
N GLN A 31 -12.05 31.34 -6.83
CA GLN A 31 -11.62 30.56 -5.67
C GLN A 31 -12.10 29.09 -5.70
N LYS A 32 -13.19 28.80 -6.43
CA LYS A 32 -13.69 27.45 -6.71
C LYS A 32 -12.76 26.64 -7.62
N PHE A 33 -12.03 27.28 -8.53
CA PHE A 33 -11.03 26.62 -9.36
C PHE A 33 -9.82 26.23 -8.55
N ASP A 34 -9.34 27.06 -7.62
CA ASP A 34 -8.23 26.69 -6.75
C ASP A 34 -8.61 25.55 -5.80
N ILE A 35 -9.83 25.53 -5.30
CA ILE A 35 -10.37 24.40 -4.52
C ILE A 35 -10.48 23.15 -5.39
N PHE A 36 -11.00 23.28 -6.62
CA PHE A 36 -11.14 22.17 -7.55
C PHE A 36 -9.79 21.65 -8.05
N LEU A 37 -8.82 22.53 -8.30
CA LEU A 37 -7.47 22.20 -8.71
C LEU A 37 -6.67 21.61 -7.54
N SER A 38 -6.83 22.11 -6.32
CA SER A 38 -6.28 21.51 -5.10
C SER A 38 -6.89 20.13 -4.85
N TYR A 39 -8.19 19.96 -5.08
CA TYR A 39 -8.86 18.66 -5.06
C TYR A 39 -8.30 17.75 -6.17
N ILE A 40 -8.18 18.22 -7.40
CA ILE A 40 -7.59 17.46 -8.52
C ILE A 40 -6.15 17.09 -8.20
N LEU A 41 -5.31 18.01 -7.69
CA LEU A 41 -3.90 17.76 -7.35
C LEU A 41 -3.75 16.80 -6.17
N LYS A 42 -4.63 16.87 -5.15
CA LYS A 42 -4.71 15.89 -4.06
C LYS A 42 -5.21 14.52 -4.52
N ASN A 43 -6.02 14.47 -5.57
CA ASN A 43 -6.60 13.24 -6.12
C ASN A 43 -5.92 12.77 -7.42
N MET A 44 -4.93 13.50 -7.94
CA MET A 44 -4.05 13.03 -8.98
C MET A 44 -3.09 12.06 -8.29
N ASN A 45 -3.02 10.83 -8.79
CA ASN A 45 -2.08 9.82 -8.33
C ASN A 45 -0.70 10.49 -8.19
N GLN A 46 -0.28 10.73 -6.93
CA GLN A 46 1.12 11.02 -6.67
C GLN A 46 1.92 9.88 -7.33
N PRO A 47 2.99 10.20 -8.06
CA PRO A 47 3.80 9.15 -8.66
C PRO A 47 4.24 8.21 -7.55
N LEU A 48 3.97 6.91 -7.72
CA LEU A 48 4.33 5.92 -6.72
C LEU A 48 5.83 5.98 -6.44
N HIS A 49 6.19 5.84 -5.16
CA HIS A 49 7.56 5.84 -4.66
C HIS A 49 8.27 4.53 -5.00
N THR A 50 8.52 4.27 -6.27
CA THR A 50 9.18 3.03 -6.74
C THR A 50 10.60 2.85 -6.19
N GLU A 51 11.24 3.92 -5.74
CA GLU A 51 12.55 3.90 -5.08
C GLU A 51 12.58 3.10 -3.76
N ILE A 52 11.42 2.82 -3.16
CA ILE A 52 11.31 1.96 -1.97
C ILE A 52 11.61 0.49 -2.29
N LEU A 53 11.44 0.08 -3.56
CA LEU A 53 11.66 -1.29 -4.02
C LEU A 53 13.15 -1.58 -4.13
N SER A 54 13.54 -2.82 -3.85
CA SER A 54 14.87 -3.33 -4.19
C SER A 54 14.98 -3.64 -5.68
N ASP A 55 16.21 -3.82 -6.18
CA ASP A 55 16.45 -4.23 -7.57
C ASP A 55 15.74 -5.55 -7.91
N SER A 56 15.79 -6.54 -7.01
CA SER A 56 15.08 -7.82 -7.16
C SER A 56 13.56 -7.64 -7.26
N GLN A 57 12.99 -6.69 -6.50
CA GLN A 57 11.55 -6.40 -6.60
C GLN A 57 11.19 -5.70 -7.91
N LEU A 58 12.04 -4.79 -8.40
CA LEU A 58 11.85 -4.10 -9.66
C LEU A 58 11.77 -5.08 -10.84
N GLU A 59 12.65 -6.09 -10.85
CA GLU A 59 12.63 -7.18 -11.85
C GLU A 59 11.33 -7.99 -11.84
N LEU A 60 10.67 -8.09 -10.69
CA LEU A 60 9.42 -8.84 -10.52
C LEU A 60 8.16 -8.03 -10.76
N THR A 61 8.25 -6.71 -10.96
CA THR A 61 7.07 -5.84 -11.18
C THR A 61 6.24 -6.29 -12.39
N GLN A 62 6.87 -6.77 -13.47
CA GLN A 62 6.14 -7.30 -14.63
C GLN A 62 5.37 -8.58 -14.29
N LEU A 63 5.97 -9.48 -13.50
CA LEU A 63 5.30 -10.68 -13.01
C LEU A 63 4.13 -10.30 -12.11
N VAL A 64 4.32 -9.39 -11.14
CA VAL A 64 3.25 -8.88 -10.27
C VAL A 64 2.13 -8.26 -11.10
N GLY A 65 2.46 -7.45 -12.11
CA GLY A 65 1.50 -6.82 -13.01
C GLY A 65 0.67 -7.80 -13.83
N SER A 66 1.19 -9.00 -14.11
CA SER A 66 0.41 -10.05 -14.78
C SER A 66 -0.74 -10.61 -13.93
N PHE A 67 -0.81 -10.27 -12.63
CA PHE A 67 -1.89 -10.65 -11.73
C PHE A 67 -2.89 -9.52 -11.43
N LYS A 68 -2.67 -8.30 -11.96
CA LYS A 68 -3.39 -7.10 -11.53
C LYS A 68 -4.92 -7.16 -11.72
N ASP A 69 -5.42 -7.97 -12.64
CA ASP A 69 -6.86 -8.06 -12.94
C ASP A 69 -7.64 -8.79 -11.84
N ASN A 70 -7.00 -9.77 -11.19
CA ASN A 70 -7.61 -10.60 -10.16
C ASN A 70 -7.11 -10.28 -8.76
N TYR A 71 -5.95 -9.65 -8.65
CA TYR A 71 -5.29 -9.38 -7.37
C TYR A 71 -4.97 -7.89 -7.20
N TYR A 72 -4.84 -7.48 -5.94
CA TYR A 72 -4.41 -6.15 -5.55
C TYR A 72 -3.30 -6.26 -4.49
N LEU A 73 -2.28 -5.40 -4.61
CA LEU A 73 -1.17 -5.33 -3.68
C LEU A 73 -1.63 -4.66 -2.38
N VAL A 74 -1.30 -5.25 -1.24
CA VAL A 74 -1.62 -4.74 0.10
C VAL A 74 -0.38 -4.66 0.98
N GLY A 75 -0.58 -4.43 2.28
CA GLY A 75 0.48 -4.56 3.28
C GLY A 75 1.49 -3.41 3.24
N GLY A 76 2.70 -3.70 3.72
CA GLY A 76 3.75 -2.70 3.87
C GLY A 76 4.21 -2.10 2.54
N THR A 77 4.28 -2.91 1.49
CA THR A 77 4.77 -2.49 0.18
C THR A 77 3.75 -1.61 -0.54
N ALA A 78 2.45 -1.93 -0.45
CA ALA A 78 1.40 -1.07 -0.98
C ALA A 78 1.40 0.32 -0.33
N LEU A 79 1.63 0.38 0.99
CA LEU A 79 1.68 1.64 1.71
C LEU A 79 2.95 2.43 1.37
N ALA A 80 4.11 1.77 1.41
CA ALA A 80 5.40 2.39 1.10
C ALA A 80 5.45 2.96 -0.32
N LEU A 81 4.85 2.28 -1.31
CA LEU A 81 4.71 2.82 -2.67
C LEU A 81 3.88 4.11 -2.71
N GLN A 82 2.94 4.31 -1.78
CA GLN A 82 2.06 5.47 -1.76
C GLN A 82 2.62 6.64 -0.96
N ILE A 83 3.40 6.39 0.11
CA ILE A 83 3.87 7.46 1.02
C ILE A 83 5.40 7.56 1.15
N GLY A 84 6.14 6.62 0.57
CA GLY A 84 7.60 6.73 0.41
C GLY A 84 8.42 6.71 1.71
N HIS A 85 7.86 6.23 2.82
CA HIS A 85 8.46 6.42 4.15
C HIS A 85 9.53 5.38 4.52
N ARG A 86 9.46 4.16 3.96
CA ARG A 86 10.42 3.08 4.21
C ARG A 86 10.46 2.08 3.06
N ARG A 87 11.51 1.26 3.00
CA ARG A 87 11.56 0.09 2.13
C ARG A 87 10.66 -1.03 2.66
N SER A 88 10.20 -1.88 1.74
CA SER A 88 9.41 -3.07 2.06
C SER A 88 9.66 -4.13 0.99
N ILE A 89 10.12 -5.32 1.41
CA ILE A 89 10.71 -6.32 0.50
C ILE A 89 9.73 -7.38 -0.02
N ASP A 90 8.52 -7.47 0.54
CA ASP A 90 7.54 -8.50 0.19
C ASP A 90 6.51 -7.98 -0.84
N PHE A 91 5.90 -8.86 -1.64
CA PHE A 91 4.67 -8.55 -2.38
C PHE A 91 3.52 -9.40 -1.87
N ASP A 92 2.55 -8.76 -1.21
CA ASP A 92 1.33 -9.41 -0.72
C ASP A 92 0.14 -9.09 -1.64
N LEU A 93 -0.27 -10.05 -2.45
CA LEU A 93 -1.31 -9.93 -3.47
C LEU A 93 -2.60 -10.58 -2.97
N PHE A 94 -3.57 -9.75 -2.60
CA PHE A 94 -4.85 -10.22 -2.06
C PHE A 94 -5.90 -10.28 -3.16
N SER A 95 -6.85 -11.19 -3.00
CA SER A 95 -8.02 -11.39 -3.86
C SER A 95 -9.28 -11.43 -3.00
N ASN A 96 -10.41 -10.94 -3.52
CA ASN A 96 -11.72 -11.15 -2.89
C ASN A 96 -12.33 -12.51 -3.22
N GLU A 97 -11.74 -13.21 -4.20
CA GLU A 97 -12.17 -14.50 -4.70
C GLU A 97 -11.20 -15.59 -4.25
N GLU A 98 -11.64 -16.85 -4.33
CA GLU A 98 -10.77 -18.01 -4.13
C GLU A 98 -9.56 -18.01 -5.08
N ILE A 99 -8.45 -18.57 -4.62
CA ILE A 99 -7.21 -18.63 -5.41
C ILE A 99 -6.98 -20.04 -5.94
N SER A 100 -6.35 -20.15 -7.12
CA SER A 100 -5.86 -21.42 -7.65
C SER A 100 -4.34 -21.46 -7.59
N THR A 101 -3.79 -22.10 -6.56
CA THR A 101 -2.34 -22.16 -6.36
C THR A 101 -1.64 -22.82 -7.56
N SER A 102 -2.25 -23.85 -8.14
CA SER A 102 -1.74 -24.51 -9.36
C SER A 102 -1.64 -23.58 -10.58
N GLN A 103 -2.62 -22.68 -10.78
CA GLN A 103 -2.60 -21.72 -11.88
C GLN A 103 -1.57 -20.62 -11.64
N ILE A 104 -1.49 -20.11 -10.40
CA ILE A 104 -0.49 -19.11 -10.01
C ILE A 104 0.92 -19.67 -10.21
N LEU A 105 1.21 -20.88 -9.70
CA LEU A 105 2.50 -21.53 -9.86
C LEU A 105 2.87 -21.75 -11.33
N LYS A 106 1.90 -22.14 -12.17
CA LYS A 106 2.11 -22.30 -13.62
C LYS A 106 2.48 -20.95 -14.27
N GLN A 107 1.80 -19.87 -13.89
CA GLN A 107 2.07 -18.53 -14.41
C GLN A 107 3.45 -18.04 -13.97
N VAL A 108 3.81 -18.15 -12.70
CA VAL A 108 5.14 -17.76 -12.18
C VAL A 108 6.25 -18.55 -12.89
N LYS A 109 6.14 -19.89 -12.96
CA LYS A 109 7.13 -20.75 -13.64
C LYS A 109 7.33 -20.45 -15.13
N SER A 110 6.39 -19.74 -15.75
CA SER A 110 6.53 -19.37 -17.17
C SER A 110 7.48 -18.19 -17.39
N VAL A 111 7.84 -17.45 -16.34
CA VAL A 111 8.68 -16.24 -16.43
C VAL A 111 9.80 -16.16 -15.39
N ALA A 112 9.73 -16.92 -14.30
CA ALA A 112 10.73 -16.91 -13.24
C ALA A 112 10.91 -18.28 -12.58
N GLU A 113 12.10 -18.53 -12.02
CA GLU A 113 12.37 -19.71 -11.22
C GLU A 113 11.80 -19.55 -9.80
N ILE A 114 11.07 -20.56 -9.33
CA ILE A 114 10.59 -20.59 -7.94
C ILE A 114 11.65 -21.26 -7.09
N GLU A 115 12.29 -20.48 -6.22
CA GLU A 115 13.34 -20.96 -5.33
C GLU A 115 12.77 -21.91 -4.29
N ARG A 116 11.67 -21.50 -3.64
CA ARG A 116 11.04 -22.21 -2.52
C ARG A 116 9.55 -21.93 -2.47
N VAL A 117 8.76 -22.94 -2.09
CA VAL A 117 7.37 -22.78 -1.65
C VAL A 117 7.38 -22.77 -0.13
N LEU A 118 6.84 -21.71 0.47
CA LEU A 118 6.77 -21.51 1.92
C LEU A 118 5.41 -21.93 2.48
N VAL A 119 4.33 -21.62 1.75
CA VAL A 119 2.94 -21.98 2.08
C VAL A 119 2.24 -22.38 0.79
N ASP A 120 1.48 -23.48 0.81
CA ASP A 120 0.58 -23.89 -0.28
C ASP A 120 -0.68 -24.49 0.34
N SER A 121 -1.77 -23.72 0.28
CA SER A 121 -3.06 -24.05 0.85
C SER A 121 -4.19 -23.52 -0.04
N THR A 122 -5.43 -23.83 0.30
CA THR A 122 -6.60 -23.35 -0.45
C THR A 122 -6.82 -21.85 -0.35
N ILE A 123 -6.25 -21.18 0.67
CA ILE A 123 -6.46 -19.75 0.93
C ILE A 123 -5.19 -18.91 0.76
N GLU A 124 -4.01 -19.54 0.76
CA GLU A 124 -2.72 -18.86 0.68
C GLU A 124 -1.71 -19.68 -0.12
N LEU A 125 -1.00 -19.00 -1.02
CA LEU A 125 0.23 -19.48 -1.64
C LEU A 125 1.32 -18.45 -1.36
N THR A 126 2.41 -18.88 -0.74
CA THR A 126 3.58 -18.03 -0.47
C THR A 126 4.82 -18.70 -1.02
N ILE A 127 5.55 -18.01 -1.89
CA ILE A 127 6.77 -18.51 -2.55
C ILE A 127 7.91 -17.49 -2.48
N MET A 128 9.12 -17.96 -2.70
CA MET A 128 10.32 -17.14 -2.88
C MET A 128 10.74 -17.17 -4.36
N VAL A 129 10.97 -15.99 -4.93
CA VAL A 129 11.50 -15.79 -6.28
C VAL A 129 12.52 -14.66 -6.22
N ASN A 130 13.75 -14.88 -6.67
CA ASN A 130 14.84 -13.91 -6.65
C ASN A 130 15.04 -13.26 -5.26
N GLY A 131 14.99 -14.06 -4.20
CA GLY A 131 15.06 -13.58 -2.81
C GLY A 131 13.88 -12.72 -2.34
N VAL A 132 12.84 -12.53 -3.15
CA VAL A 132 11.63 -11.77 -2.81
C VAL A 132 10.49 -12.73 -2.46
N LYS A 133 9.80 -12.47 -1.35
CA LYS A 133 8.60 -13.22 -0.96
C LYS A 133 7.39 -12.69 -1.73
N LEU A 134 6.69 -13.58 -2.42
CA LEU A 134 5.40 -13.28 -3.04
C LEU A 134 4.30 -14.14 -2.39
N THR A 135 3.26 -13.46 -1.92
CA THR A 135 2.10 -14.07 -1.28
C THR A 135 0.86 -13.82 -2.15
N TRP A 136 0.09 -14.85 -2.46
CA TRP A 136 -1.28 -14.74 -2.96
C TRP A 136 -2.23 -15.21 -1.88
N TYR A 137 -3.22 -14.39 -1.53
CA TYR A 137 -4.13 -14.66 -0.42
C TYR A 137 -5.59 -14.40 -0.78
N ALA A 138 -6.46 -15.38 -0.53
CA ALA A 138 -7.91 -15.24 -0.64
C ALA A 138 -8.43 -14.51 0.61
N PHE A 139 -8.64 -13.19 0.49
CA PHE A 139 -9.08 -12.35 1.60
C PHE A 139 -10.58 -12.47 1.82
N GLY A 140 -10.98 -12.96 3.00
CA GLY A 140 -12.37 -13.19 3.36
C GLY A 140 -13.21 -11.92 3.59
N PHE A 141 -12.65 -10.73 3.35
CA PHE A 141 -13.36 -9.46 3.42
C PHE A 141 -13.28 -8.75 2.08
N LYS A 142 -14.39 -8.15 1.65
CA LYS A 142 -14.44 -7.44 0.38
C LYS A 142 -13.64 -6.13 0.47
N LEU A 143 -12.57 -6.04 -0.31
CA LEU A 143 -11.81 -4.80 -0.51
C LEU A 143 -11.96 -4.31 -1.94
N LEU A 144 -12.10 -2.99 -2.10
CA LEU A 144 -12.08 -2.35 -3.41
C LEU A 144 -10.78 -1.56 -3.53
N PRO A 145 -9.85 -1.97 -4.40
CA PRO A 145 -8.64 -1.17 -4.61
C PRO A 145 -9.02 0.15 -5.28
N ALA A 146 -8.55 1.25 -4.68
CA ALA A 146 -8.87 2.61 -5.10
C ALA A 146 -7.72 3.30 -5.86
N VAL A 147 -6.51 2.74 -5.77
CA VAL A 147 -5.30 3.28 -6.40
C VAL A 147 -4.89 2.35 -7.54
N ASP A 148 -4.85 2.89 -8.75
CA ASP A 148 -4.34 2.18 -9.93
C ASP A 148 -2.88 2.58 -10.20
N GLY A 149 -1.97 1.69 -9.83
CA GLY A 149 -0.53 1.84 -10.04
C GLY A 149 -0.07 1.21 -11.35
N THR A 150 1.15 1.53 -11.78
CA THR A 150 1.69 1.07 -13.08
C THR A 150 1.69 -0.45 -13.24
N PHE A 151 1.96 -1.19 -12.16
CA PHE A 151 2.05 -2.66 -12.17
C PHE A 151 1.12 -3.34 -11.15
N CYS A 152 0.34 -2.60 -10.38
CA CYS A 152 -0.59 -3.20 -9.42
C CYS A 152 -1.70 -2.22 -9.04
N ARG A 153 -2.87 -2.77 -8.70
CA ARG A 153 -3.91 -2.05 -8.00
C ARG A 153 -3.68 -2.16 -6.49
N MET A 154 -4.01 -1.13 -5.73
CA MET A 154 -3.81 -1.09 -4.28
C MET A 154 -5.02 -0.45 -3.58
N PRO A 155 -5.31 -0.80 -2.32
CA PRO A 155 -6.17 0.02 -1.47
C PRO A 155 -5.51 1.37 -1.18
N ASP A 156 -6.33 2.39 -0.89
CA ASP A 156 -5.83 3.69 -0.45
C ASP A 156 -5.15 3.61 0.94
N PRO A 157 -4.40 4.63 1.37
CA PRO A 157 -3.66 4.59 2.63
C PRO A 157 -4.58 4.44 3.85
N VAL A 158 -5.81 4.97 3.79
CA VAL A 158 -6.82 4.87 4.86
C VAL A 158 -7.27 3.41 5.03
N THR A 159 -7.50 2.72 3.91
CA THR A 159 -7.88 1.31 3.88
C THR A 159 -6.73 0.42 4.35
N ILE A 160 -5.49 0.71 3.95
CA ILE A 160 -4.32 -0.02 4.47
C ILE A 160 -4.15 0.23 5.98
N GLY A 161 -4.38 1.45 6.45
CA GLY A 161 -4.39 1.80 7.87
C GLY A 161 -5.45 1.02 8.66
N ALA A 162 -6.67 0.94 8.13
CA ALA A 162 -7.74 0.11 8.69
C ALA A 162 -7.34 -1.38 8.78
N MET A 163 -6.72 -1.92 7.73
CA MET A 163 -6.19 -3.30 7.74
C MET A 163 -5.11 -3.49 8.81
N LYS A 164 -4.27 -2.47 9.07
CA LYS A 164 -3.25 -2.52 10.11
C LYS A 164 -3.85 -2.47 11.51
N LEU A 165 -4.82 -1.59 11.77
CA LEU A 165 -5.55 -1.57 13.03
C LEU A 165 -6.19 -2.92 13.34
N TYR A 166 -6.83 -3.54 12.34
CA TYR A 166 -7.37 -4.90 12.46
C TYR A 166 -6.29 -5.94 12.75
N ALA A 167 -5.08 -5.78 12.21
CA ALA A 167 -4.00 -6.74 12.37
C ALA A 167 -3.28 -6.68 13.73
N LEU A 168 -3.28 -5.53 14.43
CA LEU A 168 -2.53 -5.33 15.68
C LEU A 168 -2.78 -6.44 16.73
N GLY A 169 -4.04 -6.84 16.91
CA GLY A 169 -4.43 -7.90 17.85
C GLY A 169 -4.17 -9.33 17.43
N ARG A 170 -3.64 -9.53 16.22
CA ARG A 170 -3.46 -10.84 15.58
C ARG A 170 -2.00 -11.09 15.21
N ARG A 171 -1.27 -10.04 14.87
CA ARG A 171 0.17 -10.03 14.61
C ARG A 171 0.76 -8.72 15.12
N ALA A 172 1.70 -8.81 16.06
CA ALA A 172 2.40 -7.66 16.61
C ALA A 172 3.78 -7.55 15.96
N LYS A 173 3.87 -6.96 14.76
CA LYS A 173 5.16 -6.65 14.10
C LYS A 173 5.47 -5.17 14.24
N TRP A 174 6.70 -4.82 14.62
CA TRP A 174 7.09 -3.42 14.83
C TRP A 174 6.79 -2.51 13.62
N LYS A 175 7.04 -3.00 12.41
CA LYS A 175 6.74 -2.25 11.16
C LYS A 175 5.28 -1.85 11.00
N ASP A 176 4.32 -2.58 11.56
CA ASP A 176 2.91 -2.18 11.50
C ASP A 176 2.62 -0.97 12.40
N TYR A 177 3.28 -0.87 13.55
CA TYR A 177 3.19 0.30 14.43
C TYR A 177 3.84 1.51 13.79
N VAL A 178 5.02 1.34 13.18
CA VAL A 178 5.69 2.42 12.42
C VAL A 178 4.81 2.91 11.27
N ASP A 179 4.21 2.00 10.50
CA ASP A 179 3.28 2.37 9.42
C ASP A 179 2.06 3.13 9.96
N LEU A 180 1.49 2.71 11.09
CA LEU A 180 0.40 3.42 11.75
C LEU A 180 0.82 4.80 12.26
N TYR A 181 2.06 4.97 12.74
CA TYR A 181 2.58 6.27 13.15
C TYR A 181 2.57 7.28 11.99
N PHE A 182 3.05 6.88 10.81
CA PHE A 182 3.03 7.78 9.64
C PHE A 182 1.61 8.03 9.15
N LEU A 183 0.75 7.01 9.13
CA LEU A 183 -0.65 7.18 8.74
C LEU A 183 -1.41 8.10 9.69
N LEU A 184 -1.20 7.98 11.00
CA LEU A 184 -1.93 8.75 12.02
C LEU A 184 -1.46 10.21 12.12
N LYS A 185 -0.27 10.52 11.57
CA LYS A 185 0.15 11.91 11.36
C LYS A 185 -0.67 12.61 10.27
N GLU A 186 -1.20 11.86 9.31
CA GLU A 186 -1.95 12.39 8.16
C GLU A 186 -3.47 12.19 8.28
N PHE A 187 -3.91 11.19 9.05
CA PHE A 187 -5.30 10.80 9.19
C PHE A 187 -5.68 10.62 10.66
N ASP A 188 -6.85 11.13 11.04
CA ASP A 188 -7.38 10.89 12.37
C ASP A 188 -7.63 9.40 12.62
N PHE A 189 -7.38 8.94 13.85
CA PHE A 189 -7.63 7.56 14.25
C PHE A 189 -9.06 7.12 13.95
N THR A 190 -10.05 7.96 14.26
CA THR A 190 -11.46 7.69 13.99
C THR A 190 -11.71 7.38 12.51
N LYS A 191 -11.00 8.06 11.59
CA LYS A 191 -11.14 7.80 10.15
C LYS A 191 -10.68 6.38 9.79
N LEU A 192 -9.56 5.93 10.36
CA LEU A 192 -9.06 4.57 10.15
C LEU A 192 -9.97 3.53 10.82
N ALA A 193 -10.45 3.82 12.04
CA ALA A 193 -11.34 2.94 12.78
C ALA A 193 -12.69 2.75 12.09
N THR A 194 -13.34 3.82 11.65
CA THR A 194 -14.59 3.73 10.87
C THR A 194 -14.38 2.94 9.58
N LYS A 195 -13.26 3.14 8.87
CA LYS A 195 -12.94 2.33 7.70
C LYS A 195 -12.75 0.85 8.05
N ALA A 196 -12.15 0.54 9.20
CA ALA A 196 -12.00 -0.83 9.67
C ALA A 196 -13.36 -1.46 10.02
N GLU A 197 -14.26 -0.73 10.68
CA GLU A 197 -15.62 -1.18 10.95
C GLU A 197 -16.40 -1.46 9.65
N GLU A 198 -16.26 -0.61 8.63
CA GLU A 198 -16.88 -0.82 7.31
C GLU A 198 -16.41 -2.12 6.63
N ILE A 199 -15.13 -2.47 6.76
CA ILE A 199 -14.53 -3.63 6.10
C ILE A 199 -14.76 -4.91 6.89
N PHE A 200 -14.54 -4.87 8.21
CA PHE A 200 -14.45 -6.04 9.08
C PHE A 200 -15.71 -6.27 9.91
N GLY A 201 -16.62 -5.29 9.98
CA GLY A 201 -17.84 -5.36 10.76
C GLY A 201 -17.56 -5.76 12.22
N THR A 202 -18.28 -6.76 12.71
CA THR A 202 -18.17 -7.27 14.08
C THR A 202 -16.82 -7.94 14.41
N ALA A 203 -15.97 -8.20 13.42
CA ALA A 203 -14.63 -8.74 13.64
C ALA A 203 -13.61 -7.67 14.08
N PHE A 204 -14.01 -6.39 14.08
CA PHE A 204 -13.22 -5.26 14.55
C PHE A 204 -13.91 -4.59 15.75
N GLU A 205 -13.12 -4.21 16.75
CA GLU A 205 -13.58 -3.47 17.92
C GLU A 205 -12.62 -2.30 18.20
N GLU A 206 -13.11 -1.07 18.07
CA GLU A 206 -12.28 0.14 18.20
C GLU A 206 -11.57 0.21 19.56
N LYS A 207 -12.28 -0.09 20.66
CA LYS A 207 -11.71 -0.05 22.02
C LYS A 207 -10.51 -0.99 22.14
N LEU A 208 -10.63 -2.20 21.61
CA LEU A 208 -9.56 -3.18 21.60
C LEU A 208 -8.39 -2.71 20.73
N ALA A 209 -8.66 -2.13 19.55
CA ALA A 209 -7.63 -1.58 18.68
C ALA A 209 -6.84 -0.44 19.36
N ARG A 210 -7.49 0.43 20.14
CA ARG A 210 -6.82 1.47 20.93
C ARG A 210 -5.89 0.91 21.99
N ILE A 211 -6.34 -0.12 22.72
CA ILE A 211 -5.51 -0.80 23.73
C ILE A 211 -4.28 -1.42 23.05
N GLN A 212 -4.47 -2.07 21.90
CA GLN A 212 -3.38 -2.71 21.16
C GLN A 212 -2.40 -1.69 20.56
N LEU A 213 -2.89 -0.51 20.17
CA LEU A 213 -2.06 0.58 19.63
C LEU A 213 -1.04 1.11 20.65
N SER A 214 -1.33 1.01 21.95
CA SER A 214 -0.46 1.44 23.04
C SER A 214 0.22 0.28 23.79
N TYR A 215 0.07 -0.96 23.32
CA TYR A 215 0.70 -2.14 23.92
C TYR A 215 1.95 -2.55 23.14
N PHE A 216 3.11 -2.54 23.79
CA PHE A 216 4.42 -2.74 23.14
C PHE A 216 5.25 -3.92 23.67
N GLU A 217 4.78 -4.64 24.70
CA GLU A 217 5.57 -5.67 25.39
C GLU A 217 5.78 -6.92 24.53
N ASP A 218 4.76 -7.34 23.75
CA ASP A 218 4.80 -8.57 22.93
C ASP A 218 5.03 -8.29 21.42
N ILE A 219 5.72 -7.19 21.09
CA ILE A 219 6.02 -6.85 19.69
C ILE A 219 7.26 -7.61 19.20
N ASN A 220 7.17 -8.14 17.98
CA ASN A 220 8.31 -8.69 17.26
C ASN A 220 9.10 -7.56 16.55
N TYR A 221 10.35 -7.37 16.98
CA TYR A 221 11.33 -6.40 16.45
C TYR A 221 12.40 -7.04 15.53
N GLN A 222 12.28 -8.31 15.14
CA GLN A 222 13.28 -9.01 14.33
C GLN A 222 13.48 -8.39 12.94
N GLU A 223 12.43 -7.78 12.38
CA GLU A 223 12.51 -7.07 11.10
C GLU A 223 12.88 -5.61 11.37
N GLU A 224 14.12 -5.23 11.05
CA GLU A 224 14.58 -3.84 11.12
C GLU A 224 13.84 -2.94 10.11
N ILE A 225 13.70 -1.66 10.45
CA ILE A 225 13.05 -0.67 9.59
C ILE A 225 14.12 0.05 8.77
N ASP A 226 14.11 -0.18 7.47
CA ASP A 226 14.92 0.57 6.51
C ASP A 226 14.15 1.81 6.05
N PHE A 227 14.32 2.91 6.78
CA PHE A 227 13.66 4.19 6.48
C PHE A 227 14.23 4.83 5.21
N MET A 228 13.34 5.46 4.43
CA MET A 228 13.79 6.32 3.34
C MET A 228 14.42 7.60 3.91
N PRO A 229 15.33 8.26 3.18
CA PRO A 229 15.96 9.50 3.63
C PRO A 229 14.92 10.56 4.05
N GLY A 230 15.05 11.07 5.28
CA GLY A 230 14.13 12.06 5.85
C GLY A 230 12.95 11.49 6.66
N PHE A 231 12.80 10.16 6.73
CA PHE A 231 11.72 9.50 7.49
C PHE A 231 12.19 8.80 8.76
N SER A 232 13.50 8.78 9.04
CA SER A 232 14.02 8.14 10.25
C SER A 232 13.37 8.72 11.50
N VAL A 233 12.89 7.84 12.36
CA VAL A 233 12.25 8.18 13.63
C VAL A 233 12.69 7.19 14.69
N GLU A 234 12.93 7.67 15.91
CA GLU A 234 13.29 6.84 17.05
C GLU A 234 12.09 6.05 17.56
N ASP A 235 12.30 4.80 17.97
CA ASP A 235 11.21 3.92 18.43
C ASP A 235 10.42 4.53 19.60
N GLU A 236 11.09 5.24 20.50
CA GLU A 236 10.44 5.90 21.64
C GLU A 236 9.53 7.06 21.21
N GLU A 237 9.85 7.75 20.11
CA GLU A 237 8.96 8.77 19.55
C GLU A 237 7.70 8.12 18.98
N VAL A 238 7.86 7.02 18.24
CA VAL A 238 6.74 6.23 17.68
C VAL A 238 5.82 5.77 18.81
N LYS A 239 6.37 5.11 19.84
CA LYS A 239 5.59 4.60 20.99
C LYS A 239 4.85 5.72 21.71
N LYS A 240 5.52 6.84 22.00
CA LYS A 240 4.92 7.98 22.70
C LYS A 240 3.77 8.59 21.90
N TYR A 241 3.97 8.76 20.59
CA TYR A 241 2.94 9.30 19.71
C TYR A 241 1.71 8.38 19.65
N LEU A 242 1.92 7.08 19.39
CA LEU A 242 0.82 6.11 19.31
C LEU A 242 0.06 5.97 20.64
N THR A 243 0.77 6.02 21.77
CA THR A 243 0.14 6.06 23.09
C THR A 243 -0.75 7.29 23.27
N SER A 244 -0.31 8.45 22.79
CA SER A 244 -1.12 9.67 22.87
C SER A 244 -2.40 9.58 22.04
N ILE A 245 -2.34 8.94 20.86
CA ILE A 245 -3.51 8.70 20.00
C ILE A 245 -4.47 7.69 20.66
N ALA A 246 -3.93 6.64 21.27
CA ALA A 246 -4.75 5.63 21.95
C ALA A 246 -5.57 6.20 23.11
N LEU A 247 -5.03 7.20 23.82
CA LEU A 247 -5.64 7.82 25.00
C LEU A 247 -6.59 9.00 24.69
N GLY A 248 -6.55 9.54 23.46
CA GLY A 248 -7.39 10.65 23.00
C GLY A 248 -8.69 10.19 22.38
#